data_AF-A0A5N7APQ6-F1
#
_entry.id   AF-A0A5N7APQ6-F1
#
_cell.length_a   1.000
_cell.length_b   1.000
_cell.length_c   1.000
_cell.angle_alpha   90.00
_cell.angle_beta   90.00
_cell.angle_gamma   90.00
#
_symmetry.space_group_name_H-M   'P 1'
#
loop_
_entity.id
_entity.type
_entity.pdbx_description
1 polymer ?
#
loop_
_entity_poly.entity_id
_entity_poly.type
_entity_poly.pdbx_seq_one_letter_code
_entity_poly.pdbx_strand_id
1 'polypeptide(L)'
;MEHPIFQKLDGLPVIICKACQHGVWPNEIVHHLKGSAHAKPHEEAVQIQETIQHWENIAMGPEGIIIPHQINQAWPELPIYPDGLMYRRDSPRCRYIGRSMNSIRSHWRTVYGWTRQGSRGRVTPAERIRSHYIHIRGGETKPYIPVQMEQIDQAIKDIKKTVQEAQTHALSSHREDIHDANS
;
A
#
# COMPACT_ATOMS: atom_id res chain seq x y z
N MET A 1 -21.91 13.53 11.07
CA MET A 1 -22.21 13.06 12.44
C MET A 1 -20.94 12.45 12.99
N GLU A 2 -20.45 12.98 14.11
CA GLU A 2 -19.23 12.51 14.75
C GLU A 2 -19.58 11.78 16.05
N HIS A 3 -18.92 10.64 16.30
CA HIS A 3 -19.02 9.93 17.57
C HIS A 3 -17.71 10.16 18.36
N PRO A 4 -17.74 10.19 19.70
CA PRO A 4 -16.52 10.31 20.52
C PRO A 4 -15.52 9.18 20.28
N ILE A 5 -16.00 7.98 19.91
CA ILE A 5 -15.14 6.79 19.74
C ILE A 5 -14.80 6.53 18.27
N PHE A 6 -15.71 6.85 17.35
CA PHE A 6 -15.59 6.51 15.94
C PHE A 6 -15.68 7.75 15.07
N GLN A 7 -14.91 7.78 13.99
CA GLN A 7 -15.03 8.74 12.90
C GLN A 7 -15.28 8.02 11.59
N LYS A 8 -15.95 8.69 10.65
CA LYS A 8 -16.02 8.24 9.25
C LYS A 8 -14.75 8.68 8.54
N LEU A 9 -14.27 7.86 7.62
CA LEU A 9 -13.16 8.23 6.75
C LEU A 9 -13.69 8.89 5.47
N ASP A 10 -13.27 10.11 5.17
CA ASP A 10 -13.70 10.76 3.93
C ASP A 10 -13.21 9.99 2.69
N GLY A 11 -14.13 9.75 1.74
CA GLY A 11 -13.84 9.05 0.48
C GLY A 11 -13.78 7.52 0.59
N LEU A 12 -14.05 6.93 1.77
CA LEU A 12 -14.15 5.49 1.93
C LEU A 12 -15.26 5.14 2.95
N PRO A 13 -16.20 4.24 2.65
CA PRO A 13 -17.34 3.97 3.54
C PRO A 13 -16.96 3.09 4.75
N VAL A 14 -15.96 3.51 5.52
CA VAL A 14 -15.40 2.82 6.70
C VAL A 14 -15.46 3.76 7.90
N ILE A 15 -15.65 3.18 9.08
CA ILE A 15 -15.46 3.88 10.35
C ILE A 15 -14.14 3.47 10.99
N ILE A 16 -13.45 4.46 11.57
CA ILE A 16 -12.18 4.27 12.26
C ILE A 16 -12.39 4.50 13.76
N CYS A 17 -11.92 3.56 14.58
CA CYS A 17 -11.85 3.76 16.02
C CYS A 17 -10.71 4.74 16.34
N LYS A 18 -11.04 5.87 16.98
CA LYS A 18 -10.09 6.96 17.28
C LYS A 18 -8.98 6.52 18.23
N ALA A 19 -9.26 5.62 19.17
CA ALA A 19 -8.28 5.24 20.19
C ALA A 19 -7.24 4.23 19.66
N CYS A 20 -7.66 3.27 18.85
CA CYS A 20 -6.77 2.20 18.37
C CYS A 20 -6.43 2.30 16.89
N GLN A 21 -7.03 3.24 16.15
CA GLN A 21 -6.77 3.51 14.72
C GLN A 21 -7.03 2.28 13.82
N HIS A 22 -8.03 1.46 14.20
CA HIS A 22 -8.49 0.33 13.40
C HIS A 22 -9.77 0.69 12.64
N GLY A 23 -9.86 0.22 11.40
CA GLY A 23 -11.13 0.14 10.68
C GLY A 23 -12.00 -0.94 11.32
N VAL A 24 -13.25 -0.61 11.62
CA VAL A 24 -14.21 -1.50 12.28
C VAL A 24 -15.50 -1.48 11.47
N TRP A 25 -16.13 -2.63 11.24
CA TRP A 25 -17.45 -2.65 10.62
C TRP A 25 -18.54 -2.37 11.67
N PRO A 26 -19.66 -1.73 11.31
CA PRO A 26 -20.76 -1.48 12.24
C PRO A 26 -21.27 -2.75 12.95
N ASN A 27 -21.32 -3.89 12.24
CA ASN A 27 -21.70 -5.18 12.80
C ASN A 27 -20.64 -5.80 13.75
N GLU A 28 -19.42 -5.26 13.77
CA GLU A 28 -18.31 -5.70 14.63
C GLU A 28 -18.07 -4.79 15.83
N ILE A 29 -18.77 -3.65 15.93
CA ILE A 29 -18.57 -2.64 16.99
C ILE A 29 -18.63 -3.28 18.39
N VAL A 30 -19.67 -4.08 18.66
CA VAL A 30 -19.82 -4.72 19.98
C VAL A 30 -18.62 -5.63 20.30
N HIS A 31 -18.17 -6.42 19.33
CA HIS A 31 -17.02 -7.30 19.53
C HIS A 31 -15.74 -6.49 19.75
N HIS A 32 -15.52 -5.44 18.96
CA HIS A 32 -14.37 -4.56 19.05
C HIS A 32 -14.27 -3.84 20.41
N LEU A 33 -15.37 -3.22 20.86
CA LEU A 33 -15.39 -2.45 22.10
C LEU A 33 -15.30 -3.33 23.36
N LYS A 34 -15.75 -4.58 23.28
CA LYS A 34 -15.58 -5.57 24.36
C LYS A 34 -14.17 -6.16 24.41
N GLY A 35 -13.38 -6.00 23.34
CA GLY A 35 -11.99 -6.45 23.29
C GLY A 35 -11.13 -5.78 24.36
N SER A 36 -9.97 -6.38 24.65
CA SER A 36 -9.05 -5.92 25.70
C SER A 36 -8.56 -4.48 25.54
N ALA A 37 -8.57 -3.94 24.32
CA ALA A 37 -8.16 -2.57 24.02
C ALA A 37 -9.14 -1.51 24.57
N HIS A 38 -10.39 -1.89 24.83
CA HIS A 38 -11.46 -0.96 25.22
C HIS A 38 -12.23 -1.41 26.46
N ALA A 39 -12.45 -2.72 26.61
CA ALA A 39 -13.13 -3.36 27.74
C ALA A 39 -14.46 -2.70 28.13
N LYS A 40 -15.23 -2.21 27.14
CA LYS A 40 -16.51 -1.55 27.40
C LYS A 40 -17.59 -2.54 27.82
N PRO A 41 -18.52 -2.12 28.70
CA PRO A 41 -19.72 -2.89 29.00
C PRO A 41 -20.50 -3.22 27.73
N HIS A 42 -21.14 -4.40 27.71
CA HIS A 42 -21.90 -4.85 26.55
C HIS A 42 -23.03 -3.89 26.18
N GLU A 43 -23.77 -3.40 27.17
CA GLU A 43 -24.89 -2.47 26.98
C GLU A 43 -24.44 -1.16 26.31
N GLU A 44 -23.36 -0.55 26.80
CA GLU A 44 -22.78 0.65 26.19
C GLU A 44 -22.35 0.37 24.73
N ALA A 45 -21.71 -0.77 24.49
CA ALA A 45 -21.26 -1.14 23.15
C ALA A 45 -22.42 -1.36 22.16
N VAL A 46 -23.56 -1.90 22.64
CA VAL A 46 -24.79 -2.06 21.83
C VAL A 46 -25.38 -0.69 21.48
N GLN A 47 -25.49 0.22 22.44
CA GLN A 47 -25.99 1.58 22.19
C GLN A 47 -25.13 2.34 21.17
N ILE A 48 -23.81 2.20 21.26
CA ILE A 48 -22.87 2.79 20.30
C ILE A 48 -23.08 2.18 18.91
N GLN A 49 -23.24 0.86 18.83
CA GLN A 49 -23.52 0.18 17.57
C GLN A 49 -24.82 0.68 16.96
N GLU A 50 -25.92 0.70 17.71
CA GLU A 50 -27.23 1.20 17.24
C GLU A 50 -27.13 2.63 16.71
N THR A 51 -26.41 3.51 17.41
CA THR A 51 -26.20 4.90 16.96
C THR A 51 -25.46 4.95 15.62
N ILE A 52 -24.41 4.15 15.47
CA ILE A 52 -23.56 4.16 14.27
C ILE A 52 -24.21 3.46 13.09
N GLN A 53 -25.04 2.44 13.30
CA GLN A 53 -25.75 1.75 12.21
C GLN A 53 -26.67 2.68 11.40
N HIS A 54 -27.16 3.77 12.00
CA HIS A 54 -27.99 4.77 11.33
C HIS A 54 -27.17 5.83 10.57
N TRP A 55 -25.84 5.74 10.59
CA TRP A 55 -25.02 6.66 9.82
C TRP A 55 -25.15 6.39 8.33
N GLU A 56 -25.33 7.45 7.54
CA GLU A 56 -25.34 7.34 6.08
C GLU A 56 -23.92 7.14 5.53
N ASN A 57 -23.81 6.52 4.33
CA ASN A 57 -22.57 6.36 3.58
C ASN A 57 -21.46 5.59 4.33
N ILE A 58 -21.85 4.59 5.14
CA ILE A 58 -20.92 3.62 5.72
C ILE A 58 -21.31 2.22 5.27
N ALA A 59 -20.29 1.38 5.05
CA ALA A 59 -20.50 -0.02 4.71
C ALA A 59 -20.74 -0.82 6.01
N MET A 60 -21.70 -1.73 5.97
CA MET A 60 -22.06 -2.58 7.10
C MET A 60 -21.12 -3.78 7.28
N GLY A 61 -20.34 -4.10 6.24
CA GLY A 61 -19.43 -5.23 6.18
C GLY A 61 -18.48 -5.13 4.98
N PRO A 62 -17.54 -6.08 4.84
CA PRO A 62 -16.47 -6.05 3.84
C PRO A 62 -16.98 -6.11 2.39
N GLU A 63 -18.15 -6.67 2.15
CA GLU A 63 -18.81 -6.72 0.85
C GLU A 63 -19.30 -5.35 0.34
N GLY A 64 -19.50 -4.38 1.25
CA GLY A 64 -20.00 -3.05 0.92
C GLY A 64 -18.93 -2.08 0.43
N ILE A 65 -17.69 -2.53 0.24
CA ILE A 65 -16.55 -1.66 -0.07
C ILE A 65 -15.61 -2.25 -1.11
N ILE A 66 -15.05 -1.37 -1.95
CA ILE A 66 -13.87 -1.67 -2.75
C ILE A 66 -12.72 -0.87 -2.15
N ILE A 67 -11.82 -1.56 -1.43
CA ILE A 67 -10.62 -0.92 -0.88
C ILE A 67 -9.61 -0.76 -2.03
N PRO A 68 -9.21 0.47 -2.37
CA PRO A 68 -8.29 0.69 -3.48
C PRO A 68 -6.93 0.07 -3.17
N HIS A 69 -6.35 -0.63 -4.15
CA HIS A 69 -5.03 -1.23 -4.02
C HIS A 69 -3.88 -0.20 -4.02
N GLN A 70 -4.15 1.01 -4.50
CA GLN A 70 -3.21 2.14 -4.54
C GLN A 70 -3.97 3.43 -4.26
N ILE A 71 -3.35 4.30 -3.47
CA ILE A 71 -3.81 5.64 -3.19
C ILE A 71 -2.72 6.62 -3.60
N ASN A 72 -3.11 7.69 -4.30
CA ASN A 72 -2.17 8.73 -4.73
C ASN A 72 -1.89 9.73 -3.60
N GLN A 73 -2.81 9.85 -2.66
CA GLN A 73 -2.72 10.73 -1.50
C GLN A 73 -3.14 9.95 -0.27
N ALA A 74 -2.38 10.10 0.82
CA ALA A 74 -2.75 9.55 2.11
C ALA A 74 -4.00 10.25 2.63
N TRP A 75 -4.88 9.51 3.29
CA TRP A 75 -6.01 10.11 4.01
C TRP A 75 -5.49 10.97 5.16
N PRO A 76 -5.81 12.29 5.21
CA PRO A 76 -5.31 13.19 6.25
C PRO A 76 -5.68 12.76 7.66
N GLU A 77 -6.82 12.07 7.80
CA GLU A 77 -7.33 11.55 9.06
C GLU A 77 -6.55 10.37 9.62
N LEU A 78 -5.77 9.68 8.78
CA LEU A 78 -5.04 8.49 9.18
C LEU A 78 -3.57 8.83 9.42
N PRO A 79 -2.98 8.32 10.52
CA PRO A 79 -1.58 8.51 10.80
C PRO A 79 -0.71 7.83 9.73
N ILE A 80 0.28 8.57 9.23
CA ILE A 80 1.31 8.03 8.34
C ILE A 80 2.44 7.49 9.20
N TYR A 81 2.79 6.22 8.99
CA TYR A 81 3.85 5.56 9.74
C TYR A 81 5.07 5.29 8.84
N PRO A 82 6.29 5.72 9.24
CA PRO A 82 7.50 5.49 8.46
C PRO A 82 8.07 4.07 8.62
N ASP A 83 7.62 3.33 9.63
CA ASP A 83 8.11 2.00 10.02
C ASP A 83 7.41 0.84 9.28
N GLY A 84 6.73 1.13 8.18
CA GLY A 84 6.09 0.13 7.33
C GLY A 84 7.09 -0.88 6.76
N LEU A 85 6.84 -2.16 7.02
CA LEU A 85 7.58 -3.32 6.51
C LEU A 85 6.70 -4.03 5.49
N MET A 86 7.09 -4.02 4.21
CA MET A 86 6.36 -4.74 3.16
C MET A 86 6.92 -6.15 2.93
N TYR A 87 6.05 -7.15 2.85
CA TYR A 87 6.42 -8.49 2.41
C TYR A 87 6.67 -8.53 0.89
N ARG A 88 7.82 -9.06 0.46
CA ARG A 88 8.19 -9.11 -0.98
C ARG A 88 8.32 -10.49 -1.60
N ARG A 89 8.31 -11.57 -0.82
CA ARG A 89 8.68 -12.91 -1.33
C ARG A 89 7.75 -13.36 -2.47
N ASP A 90 6.45 -13.12 -2.34
CA ASP A 90 5.45 -13.46 -3.35
C ASP A 90 4.94 -12.22 -4.08
N SER A 91 5.79 -11.22 -4.27
CA SER A 91 5.45 -10.05 -5.08
C SER A 91 5.20 -10.49 -6.54
N PRO A 92 4.12 -10.01 -7.21
CA PRO A 92 3.18 -8.97 -6.79
C PRO A 92 1.91 -9.47 -6.09
N ARG A 93 1.79 -10.78 -5.85
CA ARG A 93 0.59 -11.44 -5.31
C ARG A 93 0.32 -11.08 -3.85
N CYS A 94 1.37 -10.79 -3.09
CA CYS A 94 1.26 -10.33 -1.71
C CYS A 94 1.75 -8.91 -1.55
N ARG A 95 0.86 -8.02 -1.12
CA ARG A 95 1.16 -6.60 -0.84
C ARG A 95 0.99 -6.26 0.63
N TYR A 96 1.10 -7.27 1.51
CA TYR A 96 0.91 -7.06 2.95
C TYR A 96 2.02 -6.16 3.50
N ILE A 97 1.60 -5.14 4.25
CA ILE A 97 2.47 -4.21 4.98
C ILE A 97 2.12 -4.33 6.46
N GLY A 98 3.13 -4.54 7.30
CA GLY A 98 2.99 -4.53 8.76
C GLY A 98 4.01 -3.57 9.37
N ARG A 99 3.79 -3.12 10.60
CA ARG A 99 4.71 -2.18 11.28
C ARG A 99 5.79 -2.87 12.12
N SER A 100 5.72 -4.19 12.26
CA SER A 100 6.68 -4.97 13.04
C SER A 100 7.00 -6.32 12.39
N MET A 101 8.17 -6.87 12.74
CA MET A 101 8.54 -8.23 12.37
C MET A 101 7.54 -9.27 12.88
N ASN A 102 6.89 -9.01 14.01
CA ASN A 102 5.90 -9.93 14.57
C ASN A 102 4.63 -9.97 13.70
N SER A 103 4.15 -8.82 13.22
CA SER A 103 3.04 -8.76 12.26
C SER A 103 3.38 -9.50 10.97
N ILE A 104 4.58 -9.31 10.42
CA ILE A 104 5.02 -10.00 9.20
C ILE A 104 5.09 -11.52 9.40
N ARG A 105 5.67 -11.97 10.53
CA ARG A 105 5.71 -13.40 10.88
C ARG A 105 4.32 -13.99 11.08
N SER A 106 3.42 -13.24 11.72
CA SER A 106 2.04 -13.68 11.94
C SER A 106 1.33 -13.87 10.61
N HIS A 107 1.36 -12.86 9.75
CA HIS A 107 0.82 -12.92 8.39
C HIS A 107 1.38 -14.12 7.62
N TRP A 108 2.68 -14.36 7.73
CA TRP A 108 3.32 -15.48 7.04
C TRP A 108 2.79 -16.85 7.49
N ARG A 109 2.59 -17.04 8.80
CA ARG A 109 2.01 -18.27 9.34
C ARG A 109 0.58 -18.47 8.87
N THR A 110 -0.25 -17.42 8.90
CA THR A 110 -1.69 -17.53 8.67
C THR A 110 -2.04 -17.63 7.19
N VAL A 111 -1.34 -16.89 6.32
CA VAL A 111 -1.67 -16.82 4.88
C VAL A 111 -0.95 -17.89 4.07
N TYR A 112 0.29 -18.22 4.44
CA TYR A 112 1.11 -19.19 3.69
C TYR A 112 1.37 -20.48 4.43
N GLY A 113 0.77 -20.68 5.62
CA GLY A 113 0.90 -21.91 6.40
C GLY A 113 2.31 -22.20 6.89
N TRP A 114 3.22 -21.22 6.90
CA TRP A 114 4.62 -21.47 7.24
C TRP A 114 4.79 -21.62 8.74
N THR A 115 5.08 -22.82 9.22
CA THR A 115 5.42 -23.04 10.63
C THR A 115 6.90 -22.75 10.85
N ARG A 116 7.20 -22.08 11.97
CA ARG A 116 8.59 -22.02 12.47
C ARG A 116 8.99 -23.47 12.70
N GLN A 117 9.99 -23.99 11.98
CA GLN A 117 10.54 -25.31 12.27
C GLN A 117 10.81 -25.37 13.77
N GLY A 118 10.16 -26.34 14.44
CA GLY A 118 10.27 -26.56 15.87
C GLY A 118 11.74 -26.68 16.24
N SER A 119 12.16 -25.94 17.25
CA SER A 119 13.50 -25.99 17.80
C SER A 119 13.90 -27.42 18.16
N ARG A 120 14.86 -27.99 17.39
CA ARG A 120 16.03 -28.81 17.81
C ARG A 120 16.60 -29.59 16.62
N GLY A 121 17.48 -28.95 15.86
CA GLY A 121 18.24 -29.60 14.78
C GLY A 121 19.15 -28.62 14.07
N ARG A 122 20.36 -29.06 13.70
CA ARG A 122 21.30 -28.27 12.90
C ARG A 122 20.74 -28.21 11.47
N VAL A 123 20.32 -27.02 11.04
CA VAL A 123 19.80 -26.77 9.70
C VAL A 123 20.85 -27.18 8.67
N THR A 124 20.49 -28.03 7.71
CA THR A 124 21.42 -28.39 6.63
C THR A 124 21.71 -27.17 5.75
N PRO A 125 22.87 -27.06 5.10
CA PRO A 125 23.16 -25.94 4.20
C PRO A 125 22.09 -25.73 3.11
N ALA A 126 21.48 -26.81 2.62
CA ALA A 126 20.38 -26.76 1.64
C ALA A 126 19.07 -26.20 2.21
N GLU A 127 18.76 -26.47 3.48
CA GLU A 127 17.59 -25.90 4.17
C GLU A 127 17.79 -24.42 4.54
N ARG A 128 19.05 -23.99 4.79
CA ARG A 128 19.39 -22.58 5.04
C ARG A 128 19.06 -21.69 3.84
N ILE A 129 19.22 -22.21 2.62
CA ILE A 129 18.89 -21.51 1.36
C ILE A 129 17.36 -21.29 1.21
N ARG A 130 16.51 -22.12 1.84
CA ARG A 130 15.05 -21.89 1.88
C ARG A 130 14.59 -20.99 3.04
N SER A 131 15.44 -20.79 4.05
CA SER A 131 15.10 -20.18 5.35
C SER A 131 15.36 -18.67 5.45
N HIS A 132 16.23 -18.08 4.64
CA HIS A 132 16.63 -16.68 4.80
C HIS A 132 16.77 -16.09 3.40
N TYR A 133 15.98 -15.09 2.97
CA TYR A 133 15.80 -13.77 3.57
C TYR A 133 14.37 -13.26 3.32
N ILE A 134 13.71 -12.69 4.34
CA ILE A 134 12.56 -11.81 4.06
C ILE A 134 13.17 -10.52 3.54
N HIS A 135 12.99 -10.22 2.25
CA HIS A 135 13.32 -8.91 1.72
C HIS A 135 12.29 -7.91 2.22
N ILE A 136 12.58 -7.30 3.35
CA ILE A 136 11.77 -6.25 3.94
C ILE A 136 12.42 -4.93 3.53
N ARG A 137 11.70 -4.11 2.77
CA ARG A 137 12.04 -2.68 2.76
C ARG A 137 11.41 -2.08 4.00
N GLY A 138 12.23 -1.53 4.89
CA GLY A 138 11.78 -0.42 5.73
C GLY A 138 11.54 0.78 4.84
N GLY A 139 10.60 1.64 5.20
CA GLY A 139 10.36 2.89 4.49
C GLY A 139 11.67 3.65 4.34
N GLU A 140 12.25 3.61 3.13
CA GLU A 140 13.36 4.47 2.78
C GLU A 140 12.81 5.89 2.84
N THR A 141 13.21 6.64 3.86
CA THR A 141 13.08 8.09 3.92
C THR A 141 13.96 8.71 2.84
N LYS A 142 13.56 8.56 1.58
CA LYS A 142 13.85 9.60 0.61
C LYS A 142 12.72 10.61 0.76
N PRO A 143 13.02 11.88 1.10
CA PRO A 143 11.98 12.90 1.11
C PRO A 143 11.23 12.82 -0.21
N TYR A 144 9.90 12.77 -0.14
CA TYR A 144 9.07 12.95 -1.32
C TYR A 144 9.39 14.36 -1.84
N ILE A 145 10.30 14.43 -2.80
CA ILE A 145 10.50 15.62 -3.62
C ILE A 145 9.43 15.49 -4.69
N PRO A 146 8.34 16.27 -4.66
CA PRO A 146 7.38 16.27 -5.74
C PRO A 146 8.15 16.63 -7.01
N VAL A 147 8.24 15.68 -7.95
CA VAL A 147 8.80 16.00 -9.26
C VAL A 147 7.81 16.94 -9.90
N GLN A 148 8.23 18.19 -10.12
CA GLN A 148 7.40 19.18 -10.79
C GLN A 148 7.09 18.66 -12.19
N MET A 149 5.82 18.33 -12.45
CA MET A 149 5.36 17.72 -13.70
C MET A 149 5.74 18.58 -14.92
N GLU A 150 5.83 19.90 -14.75
CA GLU A 150 6.28 20.84 -15.79
C GLU A 150 7.71 20.56 -16.27
N GLN A 151 8.61 20.12 -15.38
CA GLN A 151 9.99 19.78 -15.76
C GLN A 151 10.05 18.48 -16.56
N ILE A 152 9.17 17.52 -16.27
CA ILE A 152 9.07 16.27 -17.03
C ILE A 152 8.54 16.55 -18.44
N ASP A 153 7.48 17.34 -18.55
CA ASP A 153 6.88 17.66 -19.86
C ASP A 153 7.84 18.44 -20.76
N GLN A 154 8.64 19.35 -20.17
CA GLN A 154 9.68 20.06 -20.91
C GLN A 154 10.80 19.13 -21.36
N ALA A 155 11.28 18.23 -20.49
CA ALA A 155 12.30 17.25 -20.85
C ALA A 155 11.82 16.29 -21.96
N ILE A 156 10.55 15.87 -21.92
CA ILE A 156 9.95 15.04 -22.98
C ILE A 156 9.88 15.83 -24.29
N LYS A 157 9.51 17.11 -24.25
CA LYS A 157 9.50 17.98 -25.44
C LYS A 157 10.89 18.12 -26.05
N ASP A 158 11.90 18.37 -25.22
CA ASP A 158 13.27 18.58 -25.69
C ASP A 158 13.83 17.31 -26.33
N ILE A 159 13.63 16.14 -25.72
CA ILE A 159 14.02 14.85 -26.30
C ILE A 159 13.34 14.61 -27.65
N LYS A 160 12.02 14.85 -27.74
CA LYS A 160 11.29 14.71 -29.01
C LYS A 160 11.83 15.63 -30.09
N LYS A 161 12.16 16.87 -29.73
CA LYS A 161 12.76 17.85 -30.65
C LYS A 161 14.13 17.37 -31.14
N THR A 162 15.01 16.92 -30.25
CA THR A 162 16.34 16.41 -30.63
C THR A 162 16.25 15.19 -31.55
N VAL A 163 15.30 14.28 -31.31
CA VAL A 163 15.07 13.12 -32.18
C VAL A 163 14.58 13.56 -33.56
N GLN A 164 13.68 14.53 -33.64
CA GLN A 164 13.18 15.08 -34.91
C GLN A 164 14.30 15.77 -35.71
N GLU A 165 15.17 16.53 -35.04
CA GLU A 165 16.32 17.21 -35.63
C GLU A 165 17.36 16.19 -36.15
N ALA A 166 17.64 15.13 -35.39
CA ALA A 166 18.53 14.05 -35.83
C ALA A 166 17.97 13.30 -37.07
N GLN A 167 16.66 13.07 -37.12
CA GLN A 167 16.00 12.42 -38.26
C GLN A 167 15.99 13.30 -39.51
N THR A 168 15.83 14.62 -39.36
CA THR A 168 15.87 15.57 -40.48
C THR A 168 17.29 15.75 -41.02
N HIS A 169 18.30 15.78 -40.15
CA HIS A 169 19.72 15.77 -40.57
C HIS A 169 20.10 14.47 -41.30
N ALA A 170 19.61 13.31 -40.85
CA ALA A 170 19.86 12.04 -41.51
C ALA A 170 19.25 11.99 -42.93
N LEU A 171 18.04 12.54 -43.11
CA LEU A 171 17.38 12.62 -44.41
C LEU A 171 18.06 13.61 -45.37
N SER A 172 18.66 14.69 -44.84
CA SER A 172 19.39 15.69 -45.62
C SER A 172 20.72 15.15 -46.17
N SER A 173 21.42 14.29 -45.43
CA SER A 173 22.70 13.70 -45.89
C SER A 173 22.52 12.65 -47.01
N HIS A 174 21.29 12.17 -47.22
CA HIS A 174 21.00 11.15 -48.23
C HIS A 174 20.73 11.74 -49.63
N ARG A 175 20.89 13.06 -49.79
CA ARG A 175 20.63 13.84 -51.02
C ARG A 175 21.88 14.54 -51.58
N GLU A 176 23.09 14.17 -51.16
CA GLU A 176 24.32 14.59 -51.83
C GLU A 176 24.72 13.54 -52.87
N ASP A 177 24.33 13.86 -54.10
CA ASP A 177 24.82 13.42 -55.41
C ASP A 177 25.83 12.25 -55.45
N ILE A 178 25.31 11.07 -55.80
CA ILE A 178 26.13 9.99 -56.38
C ILE A 178 26.40 10.38 -57.83
N HIS A 179 27.56 10.95 -58.12
CA HIS A 179 28.07 11.05 -59.49
C HIS A 179 28.67 9.70 -59.90
N ASP A 180 28.12 9.12 -60.97
CA ASP A 180 28.56 7.87 -61.59
C ASP A 180 29.93 8.09 -62.26
N ALA A 181 30.97 7.41 -61.76
CA ALA A 181 32.36 7.59 -62.16
C ALA A 181 32.76 6.65 -63.31
N ASN A 182 31.98 6.61 -64.39
CA ASN A 182 32.35 5.90 -65.60
C ASN A 182 31.93 6.70 -66.85
N SER A 183 32.78 7.62 -67.27
CA SER A 183 32.79 8.27 -68.60
C SER A 183 34.22 8.31 -69.12
#